data_AF-A0A821IB71-F1
#
_entry.id   AF-A0A821IB71-F1
#
_cell.length_a   1.000
_cell.length_b   1.000
_cell.length_c   1.000
_cell.angle_alpha   90.00
_cell.angle_beta   90.00
_cell.angle_gamma   90.00
#
_symmetry.space_group_name_H-M   'P 1'
#
loop_
_entity.id
_entity.type
_entity.pdbx_description
1 polymer ?
#
loop_
_entity_poly.entity_id
_entity_poly.type
_entity_poly.pdbx_seq_one_letter_code
_entity_poly.pdbx_strand_id
1 'polypeptide(L)'
;DEISSRDATFQLPRDVILDLKENREFIRDLRRGVYLMVSSWGWDIEHGRCFENLDDKQKWSYWPVRLYKAGKCMWLFEQMDYYQSLKKLAYYIKRKEKLDFFSHTKKAKADVIELWSEMERK
;
A
#
# COMPACT_ATOMS: atom_id res chain seq x y z
N ASP A 1 17.04 4.36 -7.52
CA ASP A 1 16.69 4.67 -6.12
C ASP A 1 15.22 5.02 -5.99
N GLU A 2 14.69 4.92 -4.78
CA GLU A 2 13.33 5.37 -4.45
C GLU A 2 13.39 6.57 -3.50
N ILE A 3 12.81 7.70 -3.89
CA ILE A 3 12.93 8.98 -3.18
C ILE A 3 11.66 9.27 -2.38
N SER A 4 11.83 9.71 -1.12
CA SER A 4 10.73 10.18 -0.28
C SER A 4 10.08 11.44 -0.83
N SER A 5 8.79 11.60 -0.55
CA SER A 5 8.02 12.79 -0.93
C SER A 5 8.32 14.04 -0.09
N ARG A 6 9.11 13.91 0.98
CA ARG A 6 9.44 15.03 1.89
C ARG A 6 10.74 15.74 1.52
N ASP A 7 11.79 15.00 1.18
CA ASP A 7 13.09 15.55 0.74
C ASP A 7 13.97 14.43 0.18
N ALA A 8 14.96 14.77 -0.68
CA ALA A 8 15.97 13.84 -1.20
C ALA A 8 16.87 13.27 -0.09
N THR A 9 16.84 13.86 1.11
CA THR A 9 17.51 13.36 2.32
C THR A 9 17.03 11.96 2.72
N PHE A 10 15.79 11.59 2.40
CA PHE A 10 15.25 10.27 2.71
C PHE A 10 15.06 9.48 1.42
N GLN A 11 16.08 8.71 1.06
CA GLN A 11 16.12 7.88 -0.13
C GLN A 11 16.36 6.43 0.28
N LEU A 12 15.76 5.50 -0.46
CA LEU A 12 16.15 4.09 -0.47
C LEU A 12 17.04 3.87 -1.69
N PRO A 13 18.36 3.70 -1.48
CA PRO A 13 19.30 3.39 -2.55
C PRO A 13 18.92 2.10 -3.30
N ARG A 14 19.24 2.03 -4.58
CA ARG A 14 18.87 0.90 -5.45
C ARG A 14 19.46 -0.42 -4.97
N ASP A 15 20.72 -0.42 -4.56
CA ASP A 15 21.42 -1.57 -3.97
C ASP A 15 20.69 -2.09 -2.72
N VAL A 16 20.32 -1.20 -1.79
CA VAL A 16 19.55 -1.58 -0.59
C VAL A 16 18.19 -2.18 -0.96
N ILE A 17 17.52 -1.66 -2.00
CA ILE A 17 16.26 -2.24 -2.49
C ILE A 17 16.49 -3.67 -3.00
N LEU A 18 17.56 -3.91 -3.76
CA LEU A 18 17.89 -5.24 -4.26
C LEU A 18 18.22 -6.21 -3.12
N ASP A 19 19.01 -5.78 -2.14
CA ASP A 19 19.37 -6.60 -0.98
C ASP A 19 18.12 -6.99 -0.16
N LEU A 20 17.23 -6.02 0.09
CA LEU A 20 15.99 -6.26 0.83
C LEU A 20 14.99 -7.12 0.05
N LYS A 21 14.99 -7.05 -1.29
CA LYS A 21 14.17 -7.94 -2.13
C LYS A 21 14.54 -9.40 -1.95
N GLU A 22 15.84 -9.70 -1.82
CA GLU A 22 16.34 -11.07 -1.64
C GLU A 22 16.27 -11.54 -0.18
N ASN A 23 16.11 -10.62 0.77
CA ASN A 23 15.99 -10.93 2.18
C ASN A 23 14.59 -11.51 2.54
N ARG A 24 14.55 -12.82 2.73
CA ARG A 24 13.32 -13.57 3.05
C ARG A 24 12.67 -13.14 4.37
N GLU A 25 13.45 -12.80 5.39
CA GLU A 25 12.90 -12.37 6.69
C GLU A 25 12.23 -11.00 6.58
N PHE A 26 12.90 -10.07 5.87
CA PHE A 26 12.32 -8.77 5.58
C PHE A 26 11.01 -8.88 4.80
N ILE A 27 10.98 -9.68 3.72
CA ILE A 27 9.77 -9.86 2.91
C ILE A 27 8.64 -10.51 3.73
N ARG A 28 8.96 -11.51 4.55
CA ARG A 28 8.00 -12.15 5.47
C ARG A 28 7.37 -11.10 6.40
N ASP A 29 8.19 -10.29 7.05
CA ASP A 29 7.73 -9.33 8.05
C ASP A 29 6.98 -8.16 7.41
N LEU A 30 7.43 -7.71 6.23
CA LEU A 30 6.74 -6.74 5.40
C LEU A 30 5.33 -7.23 5.03
N ARG A 31 5.20 -8.46 4.51
CA ARG A 31 3.91 -9.08 4.18
C ARG A 31 3.04 -9.21 5.43
N ARG A 32 3.60 -9.65 6.55
CA ARG A 32 2.87 -9.78 7.82
C ARG A 32 2.31 -8.42 8.29
N GLY A 33 3.10 -7.36 8.21
CA GLY A 33 2.66 -6.01 8.55
C GLY A 33 1.49 -5.53 7.69
N VAL A 34 1.59 -5.71 6.37
CA VAL A 34 0.49 -5.36 5.45
C VAL A 34 -0.74 -6.20 5.71
N TYR A 35 -0.60 -7.52 5.90
CA TYR A 35 -1.69 -8.42 6.25
C TYR A 35 -2.44 -7.95 7.50
N LEU A 36 -1.73 -7.65 8.59
CA LEU A 36 -2.34 -7.20 9.85
C LEU A 36 -3.08 -5.87 9.67
N MET A 37 -2.47 -4.94 8.94
CA MET A 37 -3.06 -3.63 8.68
C MET A 37 -4.39 -3.76 7.93
N VAL A 38 -4.43 -4.50 6.82
CA VAL A 38 -5.67 -4.63 6.02
C VAL A 38 -6.69 -5.55 6.69
N SER A 39 -6.24 -6.52 7.49
CA SER A 39 -7.13 -7.33 8.32
C SER A 39 -7.84 -6.49 9.37
N SER A 40 -7.18 -5.48 9.94
CA SER A 40 -7.84 -4.51 10.83
C SER A 40 -8.90 -3.65 10.12
N TRP A 41 -8.91 -3.64 8.79
CA TRP A 41 -9.94 -2.98 7.97
C TRP A 41 -10.95 -3.96 7.38
N GLY A 42 -10.88 -5.24 7.78
CA GLY A 42 -11.81 -6.27 7.34
C GLY A 42 -11.50 -6.89 5.97
N TRP A 43 -10.27 -6.72 5.47
CA TRP A 43 -9.87 -7.25 4.17
C TRP A 43 -8.97 -8.47 4.31
N ASP A 44 -9.38 -9.56 3.67
CA ASP A 44 -8.58 -10.75 3.44
C ASP A 44 -7.68 -10.49 2.23
N ILE A 45 -6.41 -10.18 2.48
CA ILE A 45 -5.47 -9.85 1.42
C ILE A 45 -5.10 -11.07 0.56
N GLU A 46 -5.11 -12.27 1.13
CA GLU A 46 -4.73 -13.49 0.43
C GLU A 46 -5.79 -13.90 -0.58
N HIS A 47 -7.07 -13.73 -0.23
CA HIS A 47 -8.19 -14.03 -1.13
C HIS A 47 -8.69 -12.80 -1.91
N GLY A 48 -8.27 -11.60 -1.53
CA GLY A 48 -8.66 -10.35 -2.18
C GLY A 48 -10.15 -10.05 -2.07
N ARG A 49 -10.71 -10.23 -0.86
CA ARG A 49 -12.12 -9.99 -0.53
C ARG A 49 -12.28 -9.54 0.92
N CYS A 50 -13.47 -9.09 1.31
CA CYS A 50 -13.78 -8.88 2.73
C CYS A 50 -13.89 -10.23 3.46
N PHE A 51 -13.54 -10.25 4.74
CA PHE A 51 -13.89 -11.40 5.59
C PHE A 51 -15.41 -11.54 5.70
N GLU A 52 -15.89 -12.77 5.83
CA GLU A 52 -17.32 -13.09 5.93
C GLU A 52 -17.92 -12.61 7.26
N ASN A 53 -17.15 -12.72 8.35
CA ASN A 53 -17.54 -12.30 9.69
C ASN A 53 -16.58 -11.21 10.17
N LEU A 54 -17.05 -9.96 10.13
CA LEU A 54 -16.28 -8.81 10.61
C LEU A 54 -16.65 -8.47 12.04
N ASP A 55 -15.65 -8.19 12.87
CA ASP A 55 -15.85 -7.46 14.12
C ASP A 55 -16.22 -6.00 13.82
N ASP A 56 -17.06 -5.38 14.65
CA ASP A 56 -17.50 -3.98 14.50
C ASP A 56 -16.35 -2.96 14.41
N LYS A 57 -15.18 -3.33 14.93
CA LYS A 57 -13.95 -2.53 14.89
C LYS A 57 -13.11 -2.80 13.64
N GLN A 58 -13.34 -3.90 12.92
CA GLN A 58 -12.64 -4.23 11.67
C GLN A 58 -13.24 -3.49 10.48
N LYS A 59 -13.02 -2.18 10.47
CA LYS A 59 -13.52 -1.29 9.41
C LYS A 59 -12.45 -0.35 8.93
N TRP A 60 -12.62 0.08 7.68
CA TRP A 60 -11.79 1.11 7.11
C TRP A 60 -11.77 2.36 8.01
N SER A 61 -10.57 2.86 8.25
CA SER A 61 -10.29 3.88 9.27
C SER A 61 -9.83 5.22 8.67
N TYR A 62 -10.18 5.51 7.42
CA TYR A 62 -9.83 6.76 6.71
C TYR A 62 -8.32 7.08 6.65
N TRP A 63 -7.49 6.07 6.38
CA TRP A 63 -6.03 6.24 6.23
C TRP A 63 -5.51 5.99 4.79
N PRO A 64 -5.94 6.78 3.79
CA PRO A 64 -5.55 6.58 2.38
C PRO A 64 -4.03 6.64 2.16
N VAL A 65 -3.30 7.45 2.93
CA VAL A 65 -1.83 7.48 2.87
C VAL A 65 -1.18 6.15 3.28
N ARG A 66 -1.76 5.41 4.25
CA ARG A 66 -1.24 4.10 4.67
C ARG A 66 -1.48 3.06 3.59
N LEU A 67 -2.67 3.09 2.98
CA LEU A 67 -2.99 2.23 1.84
C LEU A 67 -2.02 2.48 0.69
N TYR A 68 -1.84 3.74 0.27
CA TYR A 68 -0.88 4.12 -0.78
C TYR A 68 0.53 3.58 -0.51
N LYS A 69 1.06 3.82 0.70
CA LYS A 69 2.41 3.38 1.08
C LYS A 69 2.54 1.86 1.09
N ALA A 70 1.54 1.14 1.60
CA ALA A 70 1.55 -0.32 1.57
C ALA A 70 1.59 -0.83 0.13
N GLY A 71 0.75 -0.32 -0.76
CA GLY A 71 0.77 -0.72 -2.17
C GLY A 71 2.08 -0.36 -2.86
N LYS A 72 2.63 0.82 -2.59
CA LYS A 72 3.94 1.24 -3.11
C LYS A 72 5.05 0.29 -2.64
N CYS A 73 5.06 -0.11 -1.38
CA CYS A 73 6.01 -1.10 -0.86
C CYS A 73 5.83 -2.47 -1.53
N MET A 74 4.60 -2.97 -1.67
CA MET A 74 4.36 -4.25 -2.34
C MET A 74 4.83 -4.24 -3.79
N TRP A 75 4.59 -3.14 -4.51
CA TRP A 75 5.06 -2.95 -5.88
C TRP A 75 6.59 -2.86 -5.94
N LEU A 76 7.20 -2.03 -5.07
CA LEU A 76 8.66 -1.82 -5.03
C LEU A 76 9.42 -3.12 -4.78
N PHE A 77 8.92 -3.98 -3.89
CA PHE A 77 9.53 -5.26 -3.53
C PHE A 77 8.94 -6.46 -4.30
N GLU A 78 8.25 -6.21 -5.41
CA GLU A 78 7.73 -7.23 -6.36
C GLU A 78 6.77 -8.26 -5.73
N GLN A 79 6.11 -7.89 -4.63
CA GLN A 79 5.05 -8.68 -3.97
C GLN A 79 3.70 -8.44 -4.68
N MET A 80 3.65 -8.84 -5.94
CA MET A 80 2.58 -8.44 -6.86
C MET A 80 1.21 -9.01 -6.49
N ASP A 81 1.15 -10.18 -5.86
CA ASP A 81 -0.07 -10.77 -5.33
C ASP A 81 -0.75 -9.84 -4.30
N TYR A 82 0.03 -9.35 -3.34
CA TYR A 82 -0.43 -8.41 -2.32
C TYR A 82 -0.78 -7.06 -2.94
N TYR A 83 0.03 -6.57 -3.89
CA TYR A 83 -0.25 -5.32 -4.59
C TYR A 83 -1.61 -5.36 -5.32
N GLN A 84 -1.90 -6.43 -6.07
CA GLN A 84 -3.19 -6.57 -6.76
C GLN A 84 -4.36 -6.65 -5.78
N SER A 85 -4.18 -7.34 -4.65
CA SER A 85 -5.20 -7.40 -3.60
C SER A 85 -5.47 -6.02 -2.96
N LEU A 86 -4.42 -5.21 -2.74
CA LEU A 86 -4.56 -3.83 -2.28
C LEU A 86 -5.27 -2.93 -3.30
N LYS A 87 -5.05 -3.15 -4.62
CA LYS A 87 -5.83 -2.47 -5.66
C LYS A 87 -7.31 -2.80 -5.55
N LYS A 88 -7.66 -4.09 -5.40
CA LYS A 88 -9.06 -4.51 -5.18
C LYS A 88 -9.67 -3.83 -3.95
N LEU A 89 -8.95 -3.79 -2.83
CA LEU A 89 -9.37 -3.09 -1.63
C LEU A 89 -9.60 -1.58 -1.89
N ALA A 90 -8.69 -0.93 -2.60
CA ALA A 90 -8.84 0.50 -2.94
C ALA A 90 -10.11 0.76 -3.77
N TYR A 91 -10.37 -0.06 -4.80
CA TYR A 91 -11.62 0.07 -5.56
C TYR A 91 -12.85 -0.22 -4.70
N TYR A 92 -12.79 -1.22 -3.82
CA TYR A 92 -13.87 -1.53 -2.89
C TYR A 92 -14.21 -0.33 -1.98
N ILE A 93 -13.20 0.31 -1.38
CA ILE A 93 -13.40 1.49 -0.53
C ILE A 93 -13.90 2.68 -1.36
N LYS A 94 -13.33 2.91 -2.55
CA LYS A 94 -13.67 4.06 -3.42
C LYS A 94 -15.14 4.11 -3.83
N ARG A 95 -15.82 2.95 -3.86
CA ARG A 95 -17.27 2.89 -4.11
C ARG A 95 -18.11 3.53 -3.01
N LYS A 96 -17.56 3.67 -1.81
CA LYS A 96 -18.26 4.17 -0.61
C LYS A 96 -17.68 5.48 -0.11
N GLU A 97 -16.38 5.71 -0.31
CA GLU A 97 -15.64 6.80 0.32
C GLU A 97 -14.54 7.38 -0.58
N LYS A 98 -13.99 8.53 -0.20
CA LYS A 98 -12.84 9.13 -0.88
C LYS A 98 -11.53 8.49 -0.41
N LEU A 99 -10.61 8.28 -1.36
CA LEU A 99 -9.25 7.83 -1.11
C LEU A 99 -8.22 8.92 -1.43
N ASP A 100 -8.55 10.19 -1.16
CA ASP A 100 -7.61 11.29 -1.31
C ASP A 100 -6.81 11.56 -0.04
N PHE A 101 -5.55 11.95 -0.20
CA PHE A 101 -4.72 12.50 0.88
C PHE A 101 -3.83 13.61 0.34
N PHE A 102 -3.38 14.51 1.22
CA PHE A 102 -2.40 15.51 0.83
C PHE A 102 -1.07 14.85 0.49
N SER A 103 -0.72 14.87 -0.79
CA SER A 103 0.54 14.35 -1.28
C SER A 103 1.57 15.47 -1.33
N HIS A 104 2.68 15.28 -0.61
CA HIS A 104 3.81 16.20 -0.67
C HIS A 104 4.49 16.19 -2.05
N THR A 105 4.47 15.08 -2.79
CA THR A 105 5.05 15.05 -4.15
C THR A 105 4.28 15.93 -5.13
N LYS A 106 2.95 15.96 -5.00
CA LYS A 106 2.08 16.76 -5.87
C LYS A 106 1.76 18.14 -5.31
N LYS A 107 2.16 18.43 -4.06
CA LYS A 107 1.76 19.62 -3.27
C LYS A 107 0.25 19.87 -3.29
N ALA A 108 -0.54 18.79 -3.36
CA ALA A 108 -1.99 18.81 -3.53
C ALA A 108 -2.62 17.51 -3.00
N LYS A 109 -3.94 17.49 -2.87
CA LYS A 109 -4.67 16.23 -2.64
C LYS A 109 -4.53 15.32 -3.86
N ALA A 110 -4.25 14.05 -3.61
CA ALA A 110 -4.09 13.04 -4.65
C ALA A 110 -4.82 11.76 -4.24
N ASP A 111 -5.45 11.12 -5.21
CA ASP A 111 -6.14 9.85 -5.02
C ASP A 111 -5.15 8.67 -5.07
N VAL A 112 -5.32 7.71 -4.16
CA VAL A 112 -4.44 6.52 -4.08
C VAL A 112 -4.33 5.80 -5.42
N ILE A 113 -5.45 5.61 -6.13
CA ILE A 113 -5.48 4.84 -7.38
C ILE A 113 -4.77 5.58 -8.50
N GLU A 114 -4.96 6.90 -8.59
CA GLU A 114 -4.24 7.75 -9.55
C GLU A 114 -2.72 7.66 -9.36
N LEU A 115 -2.26 7.75 -8.11
CA LEU A 115 -0.83 7.67 -7.79
C LEU A 115 -0.22 6.31 -8.14
N TRP A 116 -0.98 5.22 -7.96
CA TRP A 116 -0.53 3.90 -8.38
C TRP A 116 -0.52 3.74 -9.90
N SER A 117 -1.50 4.27 -10.62
CA SER A 117 -1.50 4.27 -12.09
C SER A 117 -0.34 5.09 -12.68
N GLU A 118 0.14 6.12 -11.98
CA GLU A 118 1.37 6.84 -12.35
C GLU A 118 2.63 6.02 -12.08
N MET A 119 2.68 5.33 -10.94
CA MET A 119 3.78 4.45 -10.57
C MET A 119 3.96 3.31 -11.58
N GLU A 120 2.85 2.69 -12.03
CA GLU A 120 2.85 1.61 -13.01
C GLU A 120 3.30 2.04 -14.43
N ARG A 121 3.31 3.34 -14.72
CA ARG A 121 3.73 3.90 -16.02
C ARG A 121 5.22 4.25 -16.09
N LYS A 122 5.92 4.19 -14.96
CA LYS A 122 7.36 4.47 -14.86
C LYS A 122 8.17 3.19 -15.02
#